data_AF-A0A448UVC7-F1
#
_entry.id   AF-A0A448UVC7-F1
#
_cell.length_a   1.000
_cell.length_b   1.000
_cell.length_c   1.000
_cell.angle_alpha   90.00
_cell.angle_beta   90.00
_cell.angle_gamma   90.00
#
_symmetry.space_group_name_H-M   'P 1'
#
loop_
_entity.id
_entity.type
_entity.pdbx_description
1 polymer ?
#
loop_
_entity_poly.entity_id
_entity_poly.type
_entity_poly.pdbx_seq_one_letter_code
_entity_poly.pdbx_strand_id
1 'polypeptide(L)'
;MRRPITELGMVEYARVLAEEDNPQRHYAQVKVLLTIEGCPLKNTIDAQVREAAATVTGIDRVQLELGAMNSEQRGALKSRLKPERTNPFTAPGSLTRIFGVVSGKGGVGKSSMTANLAAAFASRGLAVGIIDADVHGFSIPGLMGITEAPPGWMTSLFPRP
;
A
#
# COMPACT_ATOMS: atom_id res chain seq x y z
N MET A 1 -8.06 9.88 -0.21
CA MET A 1 -9.19 9.55 0.69
C MET A 1 -8.72 9.80 2.13
N ARG A 2 -9.29 10.78 2.84
CA ARG A 2 -8.94 11.09 4.24
C ARG A 2 -9.89 10.28 5.15
N ARG A 3 -9.38 9.35 5.95
CA ARG A 3 -10.20 8.56 6.90
C ARG A 3 -10.05 9.11 8.32
N PRO A 4 -11.10 9.12 9.16
CA PRO A 4 -11.03 9.57 10.55
C PRO A 4 -10.02 8.76 11.39
N ILE A 5 -9.33 9.43 12.33
CA ILE A 5 -8.35 8.77 13.23
C ILE A 5 -9.00 7.68 14.13
N THR A 6 -10.30 7.81 14.38
CA THR A 6 -11.11 6.81 15.10
C THR A 6 -11.27 5.51 14.31
N GLU A 7 -11.39 5.57 12.99
CA GLU A 7 -11.46 4.38 12.12
C GLU A 7 -10.11 3.72 11.89
N LEU A 8 -9.04 4.52 11.99
CA LEU A 8 -7.66 4.06 11.82
C LEU A 8 -7.11 3.34 13.05
N GLY A 9 -7.89 3.19 14.11
CA GLY A 9 -7.43 2.60 15.37
C GLY A 9 -6.30 3.42 16.02
N MET A 10 -6.26 4.72 15.72
CA MET A 10 -5.29 5.65 16.31
C MET A 10 -5.78 6.17 17.65
N VAL A 11 -7.06 6.07 17.99
CA VAL A 11 -7.55 6.45 19.32
C VAL A 11 -7.51 5.21 20.22
N GLU A 12 -6.67 5.22 21.24
CA GLU A 12 -6.57 4.14 22.22
C GLU A 12 -7.73 4.21 23.22
N TYR A 13 -8.03 5.41 23.72
CA TYR A 13 -9.20 5.67 24.52
C TYR A 13 -9.61 7.15 24.44
N ALA A 14 -10.89 7.42 24.67
CA ALA A 14 -11.45 8.73 24.92
C ALA A 14 -12.51 8.60 26.02
N ARG A 15 -12.28 9.23 27.18
CA ARG A 15 -13.14 9.11 28.37
C ARG A 15 -13.29 10.44 29.08
N VAL A 16 -14.40 10.60 29.79
CA VAL A 16 -14.67 11.75 30.65
C VAL A 16 -14.43 11.33 32.09
N LEU A 17 -13.68 12.13 32.83
CA LEU A 17 -13.32 11.88 34.23
C LEU A 17 -13.67 13.13 35.05
N ALA A 18 -14.05 12.94 36.32
CA ALA A 18 -14.23 14.05 37.25
C ALA A 18 -12.87 14.45 37.87
N GLU A 19 -12.69 15.72 38.22
CA GLU A 19 -11.51 16.18 38.95
C GLU A 19 -11.54 15.68 40.40
N GLU A 20 -10.39 15.21 40.90
CA GLU A 20 -10.26 14.71 42.28
C GLU A 20 -10.55 15.82 43.31
N ASP A 21 -10.11 17.05 43.02
CA ASP A 21 -10.30 18.21 43.89
C ASP A 21 -11.71 18.83 43.79
N ASN A 22 -12.45 18.56 42.71
CA ASN A 22 -13.79 19.07 42.50
C ASN A 22 -14.64 18.12 41.63
N PRO A 23 -15.45 17.25 42.24
CA PRO A 23 -16.27 16.28 41.53
C PRO A 23 -17.32 16.86 40.57
N GLN A 24 -17.61 18.17 40.65
CA GLN A 24 -18.51 18.87 39.73
C GLN A 24 -17.82 19.32 38.44
N ARG A 25 -16.49 19.24 38.37
CA ARG A 25 -15.69 19.58 37.19
C ARG A 25 -15.26 18.32 36.48
N HIS A 26 -15.45 18.27 35.17
CA HIS A 26 -15.11 17.11 34.37
C HIS A 26 -14.07 17.48 33.32
N TYR A 27 -13.20 16.52 32.98
CA TYR A 27 -12.22 16.67 31.91
C TYR A 27 -12.25 15.49 30.94
N ALA A 28 -11.97 15.79 29.67
CA ALA A 28 -11.74 14.76 28.66
C ALA A 28 -10.30 14.25 28.76
N GLN A 29 -10.14 12.94 28.90
CA GLN A 29 -8.87 12.27 28.73
C GLN A 29 -8.88 11.48 27.42
N VAL A 30 -7.98 11.84 26.51
CA VAL A 30 -7.87 11.23 25.19
C VAL A 30 -6.43 10.76 24.97
N LYS A 31 -6.26 9.54 24.50
CA LYS A 31 -4.95 9.02 24.07
C LYS A 31 -4.97 8.64 22.60
N VAL A 32 -4.06 9.23 21.84
CA VAL A 32 -3.93 9.01 20.40
C VAL A 32 -2.54 8.45 20.09
N LEU A 33 -2.52 7.34 19.35
CA LEU A 33 -1.34 6.65 18.87
C LEU A 33 -1.04 7.07 17.43
N LEU A 34 0.10 7.73 17.26
CA LEU A 34 0.64 8.14 15.97
C LEU A 34 1.40 6.99 15.32
N THR A 35 1.50 7.00 13.99
CA THR A 35 2.17 5.93 13.24
C THR A 35 3.69 5.87 13.49
N ILE A 36 4.30 7.01 13.83
CA ILE A 36 5.71 7.20 14.15
C ILE A 36 5.87 8.30 15.21
N GLU A 37 6.91 8.22 16.04
CA GLU A 37 7.19 9.18 17.14
C GLU A 37 7.47 10.61 16.63
N GLY A 38 8.09 10.74 15.45
CA GLY A 38 8.46 12.03 14.84
C GLY A 38 7.43 12.61 13.87
N CYS A 39 6.15 12.26 13.99
CA CYS A 39 5.15 12.65 12.99
C CYS A 39 5.02 14.19 12.91
N PRO A 40 5.28 14.82 11.74
CA PRO A 40 5.19 16.28 11.58
C PRO A 40 3.76 16.81 11.75
N LEU A 41 2.76 15.93 11.67
CA LEU A 41 1.35 16.24 11.87
C LEU A 41 0.92 16.24 13.35
N LYS A 42 1.84 16.01 14.29
CA LYS A 42 1.56 15.99 15.73
C LYS A 42 0.78 17.23 16.20
N ASN A 43 1.23 18.41 15.78
CA ASN A 43 0.61 19.69 16.18
C ASN A 43 -0.81 19.84 15.59
N THR A 44 -1.01 19.40 14.35
CA THR A 44 -2.32 19.46 13.70
C THR A 44 -3.31 18.51 14.38
N ILE A 45 -2.87 17.29 14.70
CA ILE A 45 -3.70 16.30 15.39
C ILE A 45 -4.02 16.77 16.80
N ASP A 46 -3.05 17.33 17.53
CA ASP A 46 -3.27 17.90 18.86
C ASP A 46 -4.35 18.99 18.84
N ALA A 47 -4.20 19.97 17.94
CA ALA A 47 -5.16 21.06 17.79
C ALA A 47 -6.58 20.55 17.44
N GLN A 48 -6.69 19.66 16.45
CA GLN A 48 -7.98 19.12 16.01
C GLN A 48 -8.67 18.28 17.09
N VAL A 49 -7.92 17.49 17.86
CA VAL A 49 -8.49 16.69 18.94
C VAL A 49 -8.97 17.57 20.09
N ARG A 50 -8.21 18.61 20.45
CA ARG A 50 -8.61 19.57 21.48
C ARG A 50 -9.86 20.34 21.07
N GLU A 51 -9.89 20.84 19.83
CA GLU A 51 -11.04 21.55 19.28
C GLU A 51 -12.29 20.66 19.29
N ALA A 52 -12.18 19.41 18.81
CA ALA A 52 -13.28 18.45 18.82
C ALA A 52 -13.75 18.13 20.25
N ALA A 53 -12.83 17.87 21.19
CA ALA A 53 -13.18 17.53 22.57
C ALA A 53 -13.80 18.71 23.33
N ALA A 54 -13.42 19.95 23.00
CA ALA A 54 -14.00 21.16 23.60
C ALA A 54 -15.47 21.40 23.20
N THR A 55 -15.96 20.76 22.13
CA THR A 55 -17.39 20.85 21.75
C THR A 55 -18.31 20.06 22.69
N VAL A 56 -17.75 19.21 23.56
CA VAL A 56 -18.53 18.38 24.49
C VAL A 56 -18.94 19.21 25.70
N THR A 57 -20.25 19.37 25.89
CA THR A 57 -20.81 20.14 27.01
C THR A 57 -20.43 19.52 28.35
N GLY A 58 -20.01 20.34 29.31
CA GLY A 58 -19.63 19.90 30.66
C GLY A 58 -18.18 19.45 30.79
N ILE A 59 -17.32 19.68 29.78
CA ILE A 59 -15.88 19.46 29.87
C ILE A 59 -15.16 20.79 30.11
N ASP A 60 -14.46 20.89 31.23
CA ASP A 60 -13.70 22.08 31.62
C ASP A 60 -12.31 22.13 30.99
N ARG A 61 -11.68 20.96 30.78
CA ARG A 61 -10.35 20.85 30.15
C ARG A 61 -10.16 19.55 29.37
N VAL A 62 -9.18 19.57 28.47
CA VAL A 62 -8.80 18.42 27.65
C VAL A 62 -7.36 18.01 27.95
N GLN A 63 -7.18 16.77 28.39
CA GLN A 63 -5.89 16.12 28.56
C GLN A 63 -5.67 15.14 27.41
N LEU A 64 -4.74 15.50 26.52
CA LEU A 64 -4.36 14.70 25.37
C LEU A 64 -2.97 14.09 25.59
N GLU A 65 -2.89 12.77 25.48
CA GLU A 65 -1.65 12.01 25.46
C GLU A 65 -1.38 11.51 24.03
N LEU A 66 -0.20 11.82 23.49
CA LEU A 66 0.23 11.35 22.18
C LEU A 66 1.31 10.29 22.34
N GLY A 67 1.00 9.08 21.91
CA GLY A 67 1.93 7.95 21.89
C GLY A 67 2.29 7.53 20.46
N ALA A 68 3.10 6.49 20.34
CA ALA A 68 3.40 5.85 19.07
C ALA A 68 2.82 4.43 19.02
N MET A 69 2.34 4.03 17.85
CA MET A 69 1.89 2.67 17.59
C MET A 69 3.06 1.67 17.67
N ASN A 70 2.80 0.54 18.32
CA ASN A 70 3.69 -0.61 18.30
C ASN A 70 3.64 -1.34 16.93
N SER A 71 4.50 -2.34 16.75
CA SER A 71 4.62 -3.09 15.48
C SER A 71 3.33 -3.80 15.05
N GLU A 72 2.57 -4.34 16.01
CA GLU A 72 1.31 -5.05 15.74
C GLU A 72 0.21 -4.07 15.30
N GLN A 73 0.04 -2.98 16.03
CA GLN A 73 -0.91 -1.90 15.71
C GLN A 73 -0.61 -1.29 14.34
N ARG A 74 0.67 -1.06 14.02
CA ARG A 74 1.11 -0.60 12.70
C ARG A 74 0.81 -1.62 11.60
N GLY A 75 0.92 -2.92 11.90
CA GLY A 75 0.55 -4.01 10.99
C GLY A 75 -0.96 -4.06 10.70
N ALA A 76 -1.79 -3.89 11.73
CA ALA A 76 -3.25 -3.81 11.60
C ALA A 76 -3.66 -2.59 10.76
N LEU A 77 -3.07 -1.42 11.02
CA LEU A 77 -3.32 -0.21 10.23
C LEU A 77 -2.90 -0.39 8.76
N LYS A 78 -1.73 -0.99 8.49
CA LYS A 78 -1.29 -1.32 7.13
C LYS A 78 -2.28 -2.22 6.41
N SER A 79 -2.87 -3.19 7.11
CA SER A 79 -3.86 -4.10 6.53
C SER A 79 -5.16 -3.37 6.16
N ARG A 80 -5.60 -2.40 6.96
CA ARG A 80 -6.79 -1.58 6.70
C ARG A 80 -6.59 -0.50 5.63
N LEU A 81 -5.36 -0.05 5.45
CA LEU A 81 -4.98 0.98 4.47
C LEU A 81 -4.54 0.42 3.12
N LYS A 82 -4.16 -0.87 3.06
CA LYS A 82 -3.90 -1.53 1.78
C LYS A 82 -5.23 -1.67 1.05
N PRO A 83 -5.43 -1.01 -0.11
CA PRO A 83 -6.45 -1.51 -1.02
C PRO A 83 -6.10 -2.97 -1.32
N GLU A 84 -7.09 -3.86 -1.30
CA GLU A 84 -6.92 -5.19 -1.89
C GLU A 84 -6.54 -4.98 -3.36
N ARG A 85 -5.23 -4.96 -3.65
CA ARG A 85 -4.73 -5.03 -5.01
C ARG A 85 -4.79 -6.49 -5.39
N THR A 86 -5.99 -6.94 -5.77
CA THR A 86 -6.14 -8.25 -6.41
C THR A 86 -5.42 -8.18 -7.75
N ASN A 87 -4.39 -9.02 -7.93
CA ASN A 87 -3.74 -9.14 -9.23
C ASN A 87 -4.74 -9.80 -10.19
N PRO A 88 -5.18 -9.12 -11.26
CA PRO A 88 -6.18 -9.66 -12.17
C PRO A 88 -5.71 -10.95 -12.84
N PHE A 89 -4.39 -11.15 -13.01
CA PHE A 89 -3.82 -12.34 -13.62
C PHE A 89 -3.90 -13.58 -12.72
N THR A 90 -4.05 -13.41 -11.41
CA THR A 90 -4.17 -14.51 -10.43
C THR A 90 -5.58 -14.64 -9.85
N ALA A 91 -6.55 -13.86 -10.35
CA ALA A 91 -7.92 -13.93 -9.88
C ALA A 91 -8.59 -15.26 -10.28
N PRO A 92 -9.55 -15.78 -9.50
CA PRO A 92 -10.37 -16.91 -9.91
C PRO A 92 -11.03 -16.66 -11.27
N GLY A 93 -10.93 -17.62 -12.20
CA GLY A 93 -11.42 -17.48 -13.56
C GLY A 93 -10.46 -16.80 -14.54
N SER A 94 -9.30 -16.30 -14.08
CA SER A 94 -8.23 -15.86 -14.97
C SER A 94 -7.70 -17.03 -15.81
N LEU A 95 -7.73 -16.86 -17.13
CA LEU A 95 -7.13 -17.80 -18.08
C LEU A 95 -5.62 -17.55 -18.26
N THR A 96 -5.09 -16.48 -17.66
CA THR A 96 -3.67 -16.10 -17.81
C THR A 96 -2.79 -17.08 -17.03
N ARG A 97 -1.80 -17.65 -17.73
CA ARG A 97 -0.72 -18.45 -17.12
C ARG A 97 0.55 -17.62 -17.04
N ILE A 98 1.16 -17.57 -15.86
CA ILE A 98 2.39 -16.81 -15.61
C ILE A 98 3.56 -17.80 -15.55
N PHE A 99 4.57 -17.58 -16.38
CA PHE A 99 5.80 -18.36 -16.41
C PHE A 99 6.96 -17.48 -15.93
N GLY A 100 7.66 -17.91 -14.88
CA GLY A 100 8.88 -17.26 -14.41
C GLY A 100 10.11 -17.88 -15.09
N VAL A 101 10.84 -17.08 -15.88
CA VAL A 101 12.11 -17.51 -16.50
C VAL A 101 13.25 -16.84 -15.73
N VAL A 102 14.01 -17.63 -14.99
CA VAL A 102 15.06 -17.13 -14.07
C VAL A 102 16.41 -17.78 -14.37
N SER A 103 17.50 -17.05 -14.10
CA SER A 103 18.87 -17.57 -14.16
C SER A 103 19.70 -17.01 -13.00
N GLY A 104 20.56 -17.86 -12.42
CA GLY A 104 21.53 -17.44 -11.40
C GLY A 104 22.82 -16.82 -11.96
N LYS A 105 23.02 -16.81 -13.29
CA LYS A 105 24.22 -16.26 -13.96
C LYS A 105 23.86 -15.48 -15.23
N GLY A 106 24.66 -14.46 -15.54
CA GLY A 106 24.56 -13.72 -16.81
C GLY A 106 24.99 -14.58 -18.01
N GLY A 107 24.43 -14.30 -19.19
CA GLY A 107 24.86 -14.93 -20.45
C GLY A 107 24.32 -16.34 -20.74
N VAL A 108 23.47 -16.92 -19.89
CA VAL A 108 22.93 -18.28 -20.11
C VAL A 108 21.80 -18.38 -21.15
N GLY A 109 21.44 -17.27 -21.80
CA GLY A 109 20.36 -17.26 -22.80
C GLY A 109 18.93 -17.14 -22.24
N LYS A 110 18.75 -16.68 -20.99
CA LYS A 110 17.44 -16.42 -20.36
C LYS A 110 16.48 -15.64 -21.28
N SER A 111 16.97 -14.54 -21.86
CA SER A 111 16.16 -13.66 -22.71
C SER A 111 15.82 -14.33 -24.05
N SER A 112 16.77 -15.03 -24.66
CA SER A 112 16.56 -15.77 -25.90
C SER A 112 15.53 -16.89 -25.72
N MET A 113 15.59 -17.62 -24.60
CA MET A 113 14.59 -18.65 -24.28
C MET A 113 13.21 -18.03 -24.05
N THR A 114 13.14 -16.89 -23.35
CA THR A 114 11.89 -16.15 -23.10
C THR A 114 11.25 -15.69 -24.42
N ALA A 115 12.02 -15.11 -25.33
CA ALA A 115 11.55 -14.66 -26.64
C ALA A 115 11.03 -15.83 -27.49
N ASN A 116 11.77 -16.95 -27.55
CA ASN A 116 11.35 -18.14 -28.29
C ASN A 116 10.09 -18.79 -27.70
N LEU A 117 9.97 -18.85 -26.38
CA LEU A 117 8.77 -19.37 -25.72
C LEU A 117 7.55 -18.50 -26.04
N ALA A 118 7.71 -17.17 -26.01
CA ALA A 118 6.65 -16.25 -26.35
C ALA A 118 6.22 -16.39 -27.82
N ALA A 119 7.17 -16.47 -28.76
CA ALA A 119 6.89 -16.71 -30.17
C ALA A 119 6.18 -18.05 -30.41
N ALA A 120 6.58 -19.12 -29.70
CA ALA A 120 5.95 -20.43 -29.80
C ALA A 120 4.52 -20.47 -29.23
N PHE A 121 4.22 -19.69 -28.19
CA PHE A 121 2.85 -19.55 -27.69
C PHE A 121 1.99 -18.68 -28.61
N ALA A 122 2.54 -17.59 -29.14
CA ALA A 122 1.86 -16.74 -30.09
C ALA A 122 1.53 -17.48 -31.39
N SER A 123 2.43 -18.33 -31.90
CA SER A 123 2.17 -19.14 -33.11
C SER A 123 1.07 -20.17 -32.91
N ARG A 124 0.70 -20.49 -31.67
CA ARG A 124 -0.45 -21.32 -31.29
C ARG A 124 -1.73 -20.49 -31.07
N GLY A 125 -1.71 -19.20 -31.38
CA GLY A 125 -2.86 -18.30 -31.24
C GLY A 125 -3.11 -17.78 -29.82
N LEU A 126 -2.16 -17.94 -28.89
CA LEU A 126 -2.32 -17.43 -27.53
C LEU A 126 -1.96 -15.94 -27.47
N ALA A 127 -2.70 -15.19 -26.64
CA ALA A 127 -2.30 -13.83 -26.27
C ALA A 127 -1.12 -13.88 -25.29
N VAL A 128 0.03 -13.31 -25.69
CA VAL A 128 1.27 -13.37 -24.92
C VAL A 128 1.78 -11.97 -24.61
N GLY A 129 2.10 -11.73 -23.34
CA GLY A 129 2.86 -10.58 -22.88
C GLY A 129 4.20 -11.02 -22.30
N ILE A 130 5.23 -10.21 -22.48
CA ILE A 130 6.53 -10.41 -21.84
C ILE A 130 6.78 -9.23 -20.92
N ILE A 131 7.20 -9.52 -19.69
CA ILE A 131 7.68 -8.53 -18.72
C ILE A 131 9.17 -8.79 -18.55
N ASP A 132 9.99 -7.88 -19.08
CA ASP A 132 11.44 -7.92 -18.87
C ASP A 132 11.76 -7.21 -17.55
N ALA A 133 12.21 -7.99 -16.56
CA ALA A 133 12.58 -7.52 -15.24
C ALA A 133 14.11 -7.45 -15.04
N ASP A 134 14.89 -7.58 -16.12
CA ASP A 134 16.35 -7.55 -16.06
C ASP A 134 16.86 -6.10 -15.94
N VAL A 135 17.27 -5.72 -14.74
CA VAL A 135 17.69 -4.34 -14.39
C VAL A 135 18.97 -3.92 -15.13
N HIS A 136 19.82 -4.86 -15.55
CA HIS A 136 21.15 -4.57 -16.10
C HIS A 136 21.26 -4.73 -17.62
N GLY A 137 20.22 -5.23 -18.29
CA GLY A 137 20.31 -5.54 -19.72
C GLY A 137 18.99 -5.94 -20.36
N PHE A 138 18.09 -4.96 -20.51
CA PHE A 138 16.88 -5.09 -21.31
C PHE A 138 17.24 -5.55 -22.72
N SER A 139 17.01 -6.83 -22.99
CA SER A 139 17.44 -7.49 -24.23
C SER A 139 16.26 -8.04 -25.02
N ILE A 140 15.10 -8.19 -24.38
CA ILE A 140 13.89 -8.67 -25.02
C ILE A 140 13.42 -7.75 -26.16
N PRO A 141 13.33 -6.42 -26.01
CA PRO A 141 12.89 -5.58 -27.13
C PRO A 141 13.76 -5.72 -28.37
N GLY A 142 15.09 -5.75 -28.19
CA GLY A 142 16.04 -5.96 -29.27
C GLY A 142 15.91 -7.34 -29.93
N LEU A 143 15.76 -8.40 -29.14
CA LEU A 143 15.54 -9.76 -29.67
C LEU A 143 14.23 -9.90 -30.45
N MET A 144 13.23 -9.10 -30.09
CA MET A 144 11.92 -9.07 -30.74
C MET A 144 11.86 -8.08 -31.92
N GLY A 145 12.96 -7.39 -32.25
CA GLY A 145 13.01 -6.41 -33.34
C GLY A 145 12.22 -5.13 -33.08
N ILE A 146 11.92 -4.82 -31.82
CA ILE A 146 11.14 -3.64 -31.41
C ILE A 146 12.09 -2.45 -31.32
N THR A 147 11.92 -1.50 -32.23
CA THR A 147 12.74 -0.28 -32.31
C THR A 147 12.08 0.93 -31.64
N GLU A 148 10.78 0.87 -31.39
CA GLU A 148 10.03 1.89 -30.67
C GLU A 148 10.03 1.60 -29.16
N ALA A 149 10.27 2.62 -28.34
CA ALA A 149 10.15 2.46 -26.90
C ALA A 149 8.68 2.13 -26.55
N PRO A 150 8.39 1.01 -25.88
CA PRO A 150 7.02 0.68 -25.53
C PRO A 150 6.46 1.79 -24.60
N PRO A 151 5.16 2.12 -24.71
CA PRO A 151 4.52 3.03 -23.78
C PRO A 151 4.42 2.35 -22.41
N GLY A 152 5.50 2.43 -21.62
CA GLY A 152 5.60 1.83 -20.30
C GLY A 152 5.95 0.33 -20.29
N TRP A 153 6.05 -0.20 -19.06
CA TRP A 153 6.56 -1.51 -18.64
C TRP A 153 5.82 -2.76 -19.17
N MET A 154 4.90 -2.61 -20.13
CA MET A 154 4.05 -3.68 -20.62
C MET A 154 3.93 -3.64 -22.14
N THR A 155 4.65 -4.53 -22.82
CA THR A 155 4.51 -4.70 -24.27
C THR A 155 3.58 -5.89 -24.54
N SER A 156 2.38 -5.62 -25.06
CA SER A 156 1.53 -6.62 -25.72
C SER A 156 2.16 -6.92 -27.08
N LEU A 157 2.75 -8.10 -27.24
CA LEU A 157 3.73 -8.36 -28.30
C LEU A 157 3.19 -9.10 -29.52
N PHE A 158 1.96 -9.60 -29.46
CA PHE A 158 1.38 -10.34 -30.57
C PHE A 158 -0.08 -9.92 -30.80
N PRO A 159 -0.42 -9.39 -31.99
CA PRO A 159 -1.81 -9.15 -32.34
C PRO A 159 -2.56 -10.48 -32.37
N ARG A 160 -3.81 -10.46 -31.90
CA ARG A 160 -4.72 -11.60 -32.15
C ARG A 160 -5.09 -11.58 -33.64
N PRO A 161 -5.24 -12.76 -34.29
CA PRO A 161 -5.91 -12.82 -35.59
C PRO A 161 -7.36 -12.33 -35.48
#